data_AF-A0A8C2UZI9-F1
#
_entry.id   AF-A0A8C2UZI9-F1
#
_cell.length_a   1.000
_cell.length_b   1.000
_cell.length_c   1.000
_cell.angle_alpha   90.00
_cell.angle_beta   90.00
_cell.angle_gamma   90.00
#
_symmetry.space_group_name_H-M   'P 1'
#
loop_
_entity.id
_entity.type
_entity.pdbx_description
1 polymer ?
#
loop_
_entity_poly.entity_id
_entity_poly.type
_entity_poly.pdbx_seq_one_letter_code
_entity_poly.pdbx_strand_id
1 'polypeptide(L)' 'KTGNTGLDQSTFREILHDVFGMTDDMLMNRVFYAFDRNKDNYVNVEEWVRGLSVFLRGTFEEKLKLSSF' A
#
# COMPACT_ATOMS: atom_id res chain seq x y z
N LYS A 1 -20.73 2.86 -18.53
CA LYS A 1 -20.01 1.88 -17.66
C LYS A 1 -19.33 2.69 -16.57
N THR A 2 -19.95 2.81 -15.42
CA THR A 2 -19.37 3.43 -14.22
C THR A 2 -18.26 2.50 -13.74
N GLY A 3 -17.04 2.72 -14.23
CA GLY A 3 -15.86 1.98 -13.78
C GLY A 3 -15.60 2.34 -12.32
N ASN A 4 -15.40 1.34 -11.46
CA ASN A 4 -14.91 1.59 -10.11
C ASN A 4 -13.63 2.42 -10.20
N THR A 5 -13.62 3.60 -9.59
CA THR A 5 -12.51 4.57 -9.64
C THR A 5 -11.43 4.25 -8.60
N GLY A 6 -11.10 2.97 -8.44
CA GLY A 6 -10.15 2.49 -7.44
C GLY A 6 -9.30 1.35 -7.96
N LEU A 7 -8.15 1.16 -7.32
CA LEU A 7 -7.24 0.05 -7.63
C LEU A 7 -7.84 -1.25 -7.09
N ASP A 8 -8.06 -2.23 -7.96
CA ASP A 8 -8.35 -3.58 -7.49
C ASP A 8 -7.10 -4.23 -6.86
N GLN A 9 -7.31 -5.38 -6.24
CA GLN A 9 -6.24 -6.12 -5.57
C GLN A 9 -5.10 -6.53 -6.51
N SER A 10 -5.38 -6.84 -7.78
CA SER A 10 -4.34 -7.26 -8.74
C SER A 10 -3.42 -6.09 -9.07
N THR A 11 -4.02 -4.98 -9.47
CA THR A 11 -3.32 -3.76 -9.85
C THR A 11 -2.53 -3.20 -8.67
N PHE A 12 -3.10 -3.24 -7.46
CA PHE A 12 -2.39 -2.81 -6.25
C PHE A 12 -1.16 -3.68 -5.97
N ARG A 13 -1.27 -5.01 -6.11
CA ARG A 13 -0.15 -5.94 -5.92
C ARG A 13 0.95 -5.75 -6.95
N GLU A 14 0.60 -5.51 -8.21
CA GLU A 14 1.56 -5.20 -9.27
C GLU A 14 2.39 -3.96 -8.90
N ILE A 15 1.75 -2.92 -8.35
CA ILE A 15 2.48 -1.73 -7.88
C ILE A 15 3.41 -2.07 -6.70
N LEU A 16 2.94 -2.86 -5.73
CA LEU A 16 3.79 -3.28 -4.61
C LEU A 16 5.02 -4.09 -5.05
N HIS A 17 4.84 -4.95 -6.04
CA HIS A 17 5.91 -5.72 -6.63
C HIS A 17 6.90 -4.83 -7.41
N ASP A 18 6.40 -4.04 -8.36
CA ASP A 18 7.23 -3.32 -9.31
C ASP A 18 7.93 -2.10 -8.71
N VAL A 19 7.28 -1.40 -7.77
CA VAL A 19 7.81 -0.17 -7.18
C VAL A 19 8.57 -0.43 -5.88
N PHE A 20 8.09 -1.37 -5.06
CA PHE A 20 8.65 -1.63 -3.73
C PHE A 20 9.40 -2.97 -3.64
N GLY A 21 9.44 -3.76 -4.72
CA GLY A 21 10.12 -5.06 -4.74
C GLY A 21 9.47 -6.09 -3.81
N MET A 22 8.20 -5.90 -3.44
CA MET A 22 7.52 -6.79 -2.51
C MET A 22 7.08 -8.06 -3.24
N THR A 23 7.57 -9.22 -2.79
CA THR A 23 7.28 -10.52 -3.43
C THR A 23 6.50 -11.48 -2.53
N ASP A 24 6.29 -11.14 -1.26
CA ASP A 24 5.51 -11.98 -0.34
C ASP A 24 4.01 -11.72 -0.52
N ASP A 25 3.31 -12.70 -1.09
CA ASP A 25 1.88 -12.62 -1.39
C ASP A 25 1.02 -12.38 -0.14
N MET A 26 1.37 -12.99 0.99
CA MET A 26 0.61 -12.80 2.24
C MET A 26 0.79 -11.37 2.75
N LEU A 27 2.00 -10.82 2.68
CA LEU A 27 2.28 -9.45 3.07
C LEU A 27 1.58 -8.46 2.14
N MET A 28 1.68 -8.63 0.83
CA MET A 28 1.00 -7.76 -0.14
C MET A 28 -0.52 -7.74 0.08
N ASN A 29 -1.12 -8.91 0.36
CA ASN A 29 -2.54 -8.99 0.69
C ASN A 29 -2.87 -8.25 2.00
N ARG A 30 -2.04 -8.39 3.04
CA ARG A 30 -2.22 -7.66 4.31
C ARG A 30 -2.12 -6.15 4.12
N VAL A 31 -1.17 -5.68 3.30
CA VAL A 31 -1.01 -4.26 2.98
C VAL A 31 -2.23 -3.75 2.22
N PHE A 32 -2.74 -4.51 1.24
CA PHE A 32 -3.96 -4.16 0.53
C PHE A 32 -5.14 -3.95 1.50
N TYR A 33 -5.41 -4.92 2.39
CA TYR A 33 -6.51 -4.79 3.37
C TYR A 33 -6.28 -3.71 4.44
N ALA A 34 -5.04 -3.27 4.65
CA ALA A 34 -4.76 -2.13 5.50
C ALA A 34 -5.08 -0.79 4.80
N PHE A 35 -4.96 -0.75 3.47
CA PHE A 35 -5.28 0.40 2.64
C PHE A 35 -6.79 0.51 2.35
N ASP A 36 -7.45 -0.61 2.03
CA ASP A 36 -8.90 -0.71 1.83
C ASP A 36 -9.64 -0.58 3.17
N ARG A 37 -10.01 0.66 3.54
CA ARG A 37 -10.63 0.95 4.85
C ARG A 37 -12.13 0.75 4.82
N ASN A 38 -12.76 1.01 3.69
CA ASN A 38 -14.20 0.85 3.51
C ASN A 38 -14.59 -0.61 3.21
N LYS A 39 -13.62 -1.48 2.92
CA LYS A 39 -13.76 -2.92 2.64
C LYS A 39 -14.57 -3.21 1.38
N ASP A 40 -14.44 -2.35 0.37
CA ASP A 40 -15.10 -2.55 -0.92
C ASP A 40 -14.27 -3.41 -1.90
N ASN A 41 -13.08 -3.87 -1.50
CA ASN A 41 -12.08 -4.56 -2.31
C ASN A 41 -11.46 -3.71 -3.42
N TYR A 42 -11.53 -2.39 -3.29
CA TYR A 42 -10.80 -1.43 -4.10
C TYR A 42 -10.10 -0.45 -3.18
N VAL A 43 -8.99 0.11 -3.65
CA VAL A 43 -8.31 1.22 -2.97
C VAL A 43 -8.52 2.47 -3.79
N ASN A 44 -9.36 3.38 -3.30
CA ASN A 44 -9.56 4.67 -3.97
C ASN A 44 -8.40 5.64 -3.70
N VAL A 45 -8.42 6.81 -4.34
CA VAL A 45 -7.32 7.81 -4.22
C VAL A 45 -7.11 8.28 -2.77
N GLU A 46 -8.18 8.45 -2.00
CA GLU A 46 -8.10 8.92 -0.61
C GLU A 46 -7.46 7.87 0.30
N GLU A 47 -7.82 6.60 0.10
CA GLU A 47 -7.23 5.45 0.77
C GLU A 47 -5.78 5.23 0.37
N TRP A 48 -5.47 5.35 -0.91
CA TRP A 48 -4.11 5.25 -1.44
C TRP A 48 -3.17 6.29 -0.82
N VAL A 49 -3.56 7.57 -0.83
CA VAL A 49 -2.75 8.66 -0.27
C VAL A 49 -2.54 8.48 1.23
N ARG A 50 -3.60 8.12 1.98
CA ARG A 50 -3.48 7.87 3.43
C ARG A 50 -2.62 6.65 3.73
N GLY A 51 -2.89 5.53 3.05
CA GLY A 51 -2.15 4.29 3.22
C GLY A 51 -0.66 4.50 2.94
N LEU A 52 -0.31 5.14 1.82
CA LEU A 52 1.09 5.47 1.50
C LEU A 52 1.73 6.38 2.54
N SER A 53 1.00 7.38 3.06
CA SER A 53 1.56 8.28 4.07
C SER A 53 1.97 7.54 5.34
N VAL A 54 1.23 6.49 5.74
CA VAL A 54 1.55 5.64 6.89
C VAL A 54 2.62 4.61 6.52
N PHE A 55 2.43 3.93 5.38
CA PHE A 55 3.31 2.87 4.88
C PHE A 55 4.74 3.36 4.68
N LEU A 56 4.92 4.56 4.10
CA LEU A 56 6.23 5.17 3.91
C LEU A 56 6.78 5.77 5.21
N ARG A 57 5.94 6.35 6.07
CA ARG A 57 6.39 6.92 7.35
C ARG A 57 6.83 5.84 8.34
N GLY A 58 6.27 4.63 8.28
CA GLY A 58 6.71 3.45 9.01
C GLY A 58 8.13 2.98 8.66
N THR A 59 8.72 3.48 7.56
CA THR A 59 10.14 3.28 7.22
C THR A 59 11.05 4.44 7.66
N PHE A 60 10.50 5.59 8.09
CA PHE A 60 11.31 6.74 8.49
C PHE A 60 11.93 6.57 9.88
N GLU A 61 11.26 5.88 10.81
CA GLU A 61 11.86 5.52 12.11
C GLU A 61 12.97 4.45 11.97
N GLU A 62 12.87 3.55 10.99
CA GLU A 62 13.98 2.65 10.62
C GLU A 62 15.14 3.42 9.93
N LYS A 63 14.83 4.44 9.12
CA LYS A 63 15.85 5.32 8.51
C LYS A 63 16.54 6.26 9.51
N LEU A 64 15.86 6.72 10.56
CA LEU A 64 16.46 7.56 11.62
C LEU A 64 17.36 6.76 12.59
N LYS A 65 17.10 5.46 12.78
CA LYS A 65 17.98 4.58 13.58
C LYS A 65 19.34 4.30 12.91
N LEU A 66 19.47 4.58 11.61
CA LEU A 66 20.72 4.42 10.85
C LEU A 66 21.58 5.69 10.84
N SER A 67 21.02 6.87 11.16
CA SER A 67 21.76 8.14 11.20
C SER A 67 22.39 8.45 12.57
N SER A 68 22.33 7.51 13.52
CA SER A 68 22.94 7.63 14.85
C SER A 68 24.14 6.70 15.06
N PHE A 69 24.82 6.31 13.97
CA PHE A 69 26.16 5.70 14.00
C PHE A 69 27.21 6.70 13.55
#